data_AF-A0A4Q3AIN0-F1
#
_entry.id   AF-A0A4Q3AIN0-F1
#
_cell.length_a   1.000
_cell.length_b   1.000
_cell.length_c   1.000
_cell.angle_alpha   90.00
_cell.angle_beta   90.00
_cell.angle_gamma   90.00
#
_symmetry.space_group_name_H-M   'P 1'
#
loop_
_entity.id
_entity.type
_entity.pdbx_description
1 polymer ?
#
loop_
_entity_poly.entity_id
_entity_poly.type
_entity_poly.pdbx_seq_one_letter_code
_entity_poly.pdbx_strand_id
1 'polypeptide(L)'
;AQGKPILLGITKASLQTRSFISAASFQETTRVLTEAAVQGKQDTLIGLKENVIVGRLIPAGTGAGMNRMRIAANSRDAALRVQQRRLQEVLIAPNSAAEERAAELAQDPIDAMVTSDALEKVEVSGDGSDEAAGEYLNKGE
;
A
#
# COMPACT_ATOMS: atom_id res chain seq x y z
N ALA A 1 9.42 29.70 22.05
CA ALA A 1 8.68 29.66 23.34
C ALA A 1 9.68 29.79 24.49
N GLN A 2 9.40 30.62 25.49
CA GLN A 2 10.22 30.74 26.71
C GLN A 2 9.47 30.05 27.87
N GLY A 3 10.18 29.38 28.78
CA GLY A 3 9.59 28.67 29.92
C GLY A 3 10.36 28.94 31.22
N LYS A 4 9.65 28.90 32.37
CA LYS A 4 10.24 29.11 33.71
C LYS A 4 10.27 27.78 34.48
N PRO A 5 11.40 27.40 35.11
CA PRO A 5 11.46 26.20 35.93
C PRO A 5 10.60 26.36 37.20
N ILE A 6 9.88 25.31 37.58
CA ILE A 6 9.04 25.26 38.78
C ILE A 6 9.49 24.06 39.63
N LEU A 7 9.70 24.28 40.93
CA LEU A 7 9.99 23.20 41.87
C LEU A 7 8.68 22.53 42.31
N LEU A 8 8.62 21.20 42.20
CA LEU A 8 7.48 20.40 42.61
C LEU A 8 7.94 19.37 43.65
N GLY A 9 7.14 19.16 44.70
CA GLY A 9 7.36 18.06 45.64
C GLY A 9 7.11 16.70 44.98
N ILE A 10 7.67 15.63 45.57
CA ILE A 10 7.65 14.28 44.97
C ILE A 10 6.22 13.77 44.69
N THR A 11 5.26 14.03 45.59
CA THR A 11 3.86 13.62 45.44
C THR A 11 3.21 14.32 44.26
N LYS A 12 3.38 15.64 44.17
CA LYS A 12 2.80 16.45 43.08
C LYS A 12 3.45 16.11 41.73
N ALA A 13 4.77 15.92 41.71
CA ALA A 13 5.48 15.48 40.52
C ALA A 13 5.02 14.09 40.04
N SER A 14 4.75 13.16 40.97
CA SER A 14 4.31 11.79 40.65
C SER A 14 2.88 11.72 40.11
N LEU A 15 1.98 12.58 40.60
CA LEU A 15 0.61 12.69 40.10
C LEU A 15 0.52 13.41 38.75
N GLN A 16 1.48 14.30 38.44
CA GLN A 16 1.52 15.07 37.18
C GLN A 16 2.33 14.38 36.07
N THR A 17 2.51 13.07 36.14
CA THR A 17 3.18 12.32 35.07
C THR A 17 2.32 12.27 33.80
N ARG A 18 2.95 12.06 32.64
CA ARG A 18 2.25 12.04 31.35
C ARG A 18 1.34 10.82 31.20
N SER A 19 1.72 9.71 31.82
CA SER A 19 0.94 8.49 31.83
C SER A 19 -0.11 8.53 32.93
N PHE A 20 -1.38 8.46 32.53
CA PHE A 20 -2.46 8.37 33.50
C PHE A 20 -2.50 7.00 34.19
N ILE A 21 -1.98 5.94 33.55
CA ILE A 21 -1.88 4.60 34.16
C ILE A 21 -0.86 4.63 35.31
N SER A 22 0.31 5.21 35.06
CA SER A 22 1.34 5.41 36.09
C SER A 22 0.85 6.35 37.19
N ALA A 23 0.20 7.47 36.85
CA ALA A 23 -0.32 8.42 37.84
C ALA A 23 -1.42 7.80 38.72
N ALA A 24 -2.38 7.08 38.12
CA ALA A 24 -3.47 6.42 38.85
C ALA A 24 -2.95 5.35 39.81
N SER A 25 -1.86 4.65 39.46
CA SER A 25 -1.26 3.63 40.34
C SER A 25 -0.61 4.19 41.61
N PHE A 26 -0.33 5.49 41.67
CA PHE A 26 0.27 6.11 42.83
C PHE A 26 -0.78 6.42 43.91
N GLN A 27 -1.67 7.37 43.62
CA GLN A 27 -2.75 7.83 44.51
C GLN A 27 -3.89 8.47 43.68
N GLU A 28 -5.02 8.79 44.31
CA GLU A 28 -6.16 9.51 43.70
C GLU A 28 -6.73 8.83 42.44
N THR A 29 -6.74 7.49 42.40
CA THR A 29 -7.16 6.64 41.26
C THR A 29 -8.42 7.13 40.56
N THR A 30 -9.52 7.32 41.30
CA THR A 30 -10.83 7.73 40.75
C THR A 30 -10.74 9.07 40.03
N ARG A 31 -10.03 10.05 40.61
CA ARG A 31 -9.86 11.37 40.01
C ARG A 31 -9.01 11.31 38.73
N VAL A 32 -7.91 10.57 38.76
CA VAL A 32 -7.00 10.47 37.61
C VAL A 32 -7.67 9.77 36.43
N LEU A 33 -8.41 8.68 36.68
CA LEU A 33 -9.11 7.93 35.63
C LEU A 33 -10.28 8.71 35.03
N THR A 34 -11.04 9.43 35.86
CA THR A 34 -12.16 10.26 35.38
C THR A 34 -11.65 11.41 34.51
N GLU A 35 -10.59 12.11 34.91
CA GLU A 35 -9.99 13.17 34.11
C GLU A 35 -9.44 12.65 32.77
N ALA A 36 -8.76 11.50 32.79
CA ALA A 36 -8.26 10.87 31.57
C ALA A 36 -9.38 10.44 30.61
N ALA A 37 -10.49 9.91 31.14
CA ALA A 37 -11.65 9.52 30.35
C ALA A 37 -12.34 10.72 29.70
N VAL A 38 -12.55 11.81 30.44
CA VAL A 38 -13.17 13.04 29.92
C VAL A 38 -12.30 13.71 28.85
N GLN A 39 -10.97 13.68 29.02
CA GLN A 39 -10.03 14.27 28.05
C GLN A 39 -9.69 13.34 26.88
N GLY A 40 -10.14 12.07 26.89
CA GLY A 40 -9.77 11.07 25.89
C GLY A 40 -8.27 10.78 25.84
N LYS A 41 -7.57 10.85 26.98
CA LYS A 41 -6.12 10.63 27.05
C LYS A 41 -5.77 9.19 26.67
N GLN A 42 -4.71 9.04 25.87
CA GLN A 42 -4.14 7.73 25.51
C GLN A 42 -2.74 7.58 26.10
N ASP A 43 -2.42 6.37 26.54
CA ASP A 43 -1.12 6.06 27.12
C ASP A 43 -0.24 5.33 26.10
N THR A 44 0.96 5.87 25.88
CA THR A 44 1.93 5.31 24.92
C THR A 44 2.83 4.22 25.54
N LEU A 45 2.69 3.93 26.84
CA LEU A 45 3.43 2.86 27.53
C LEU A 45 4.95 2.99 27.38
N ILE A 46 5.50 4.19 27.56
CA ILE A 46 6.94 4.46 27.41
C ILE A 46 7.66 4.25 28.74
N GLY A 47 6.96 4.44 29.85
CA GLY A 47 7.48 4.37 31.20
C GLY A 47 7.57 2.96 31.77
N LEU A 48 8.27 2.85 32.90
CA LEU A 48 8.47 1.57 33.58
C LEU A 48 7.19 1.05 34.22
N LYS A 49 6.48 1.88 35.01
CA LYS A 49 5.27 1.46 35.73
C LYS A 49 4.14 1.05 34.80
N GLU A 50 3.89 1.82 33.73
CA GLU A 50 2.92 1.46 32.69
C GLU A 50 3.11 0.03 32.18
N ASN A 51 4.34 -0.31 31.77
CA ASN A 51 4.63 -1.62 31.20
C ASN A 51 4.50 -2.73 32.25
N VAL A 52 4.90 -2.48 33.51
CA VAL A 52 4.71 -3.44 34.61
C VAL A 52 3.22 -3.70 34.86
N ILE A 53 2.40 -2.66 34.91
CA ILE A 53 0.95 -2.78 35.19
C ILE A 53 0.24 -3.54 34.05
N VAL A 54 0.61 -3.28 32.80
CA VAL A 54 0.01 -3.92 31.62
C VAL A 54 0.58 -5.32 31.36
N GLY A 55 1.72 -5.67 31.97
CA GLY A 55 2.39 -6.97 31.78
C GLY A 55 3.28 -7.07 30.52
N ARG A 56 3.75 -5.93 30.00
CA ARG A 56 4.71 -5.86 28.87
C ARG A 56 6.15 -5.82 29.39
N LEU A 57 7.11 -6.11 28.52
CA LEU A 57 8.52 -5.94 28.84
C LEU A 57 8.83 -4.48 29.20
N ILE A 58 9.49 -4.29 30.34
CA ILE A 58 9.88 -2.97 30.81
C ILE A 58 10.96 -2.36 29.91
N PRO A 59 11.02 -1.03 29.76
CA PRO A 59 11.99 -0.32 28.93
C PRO A 59 13.39 -0.22 29.57
N ALA A 60 13.73 -1.15 30.47
CA ALA A 60 14.99 -1.20 31.20
C ALA A 60 15.62 -2.59 31.13
N GLY A 61 16.92 -2.69 31.41
CA GLY A 61 17.66 -3.95 31.40
C GLY A 61 17.56 -4.68 30.05
N THR A 62 17.23 -5.97 30.09
CA THR A 62 17.07 -6.83 28.91
C THR A 62 15.92 -6.37 28.01
N GLY A 63 14.85 -5.81 28.57
CA GLY A 63 13.72 -5.30 27.80
C GLY A 63 14.12 -4.12 26.89
N ALA A 64 15.03 -3.25 27.34
CA ALA A 64 15.59 -2.19 26.50
C ALA A 64 16.41 -2.74 25.33
N GLY A 65 17.20 -3.79 25.58
CA GLY A 65 17.98 -4.48 24.54
C GLY A 65 17.09 -5.15 23.49
N MET A 66 16.06 -5.88 23.94
CA MET A 66 15.07 -6.51 23.07
C MET A 66 14.31 -5.48 22.23
N ASN A 67 13.95 -4.34 22.82
CA ASN A 67 13.27 -3.27 22.08
C ASN A 67 14.17 -2.68 20.98
N ARG A 68 15.46 -2.43 21.27
CA ARG A 68 16.43 -1.96 20.25
C ARG A 68 16.58 -2.96 19.11
N MET A 69 16.71 -4.25 19.43
CA MET A 69 16.80 -5.30 18.41
C MET A 69 15.52 -5.38 17.57
N ARG A 70 14.35 -5.29 18.20
CA ARG A 70 13.06 -5.26 17.51
C ARG A 70 12.94 -4.07 16.57
N ILE A 71 13.35 -2.88 16.99
CA ILE A 71 13.36 -1.68 16.15
C ILE A 71 14.31 -1.85 14.96
N ALA A 72 15.52 -2.37 15.19
CA ALA A 72 16.49 -2.61 14.13
C ALA A 72 16.05 -3.69 13.13
N ALA A 73 15.38 -4.75 13.60
CA ALA A 73 14.80 -5.76 12.72
C ALA A 73 13.67 -5.18 11.88
N ASN A 74 12.73 -4.46 12.52
CA ASN A 74 11.61 -3.84 11.82
C ASN A 74 12.06 -2.82 10.76
N SER A 75 13.11 -2.03 11.05
CA SER A 75 13.63 -1.06 10.08
C SER A 75 14.28 -1.74 8.87
N ARG A 76 15.00 -2.84 9.09
CA ARG A 76 15.56 -3.67 8.00
C ARG A 76 14.44 -4.29 7.15
N ASP A 77 13.43 -4.88 7.79
CA ASP A 77 12.29 -5.48 7.09
C ASP A 77 11.52 -4.44 6.27
N ALA A 78 11.36 -3.22 6.80
CA ALA A 78 10.72 -2.13 6.08
C ALA A 78 11.53 -1.72 4.83
N ALA A 79 12.86 -1.62 4.94
CA ALA A 79 13.73 -1.30 3.81
C ALA A 79 13.68 -2.38 2.71
N LEU A 80 13.69 -3.65 3.10
CA LEU A 80 13.58 -4.78 2.16
C LEU A 80 12.24 -4.77 1.43
N ARG A 81 11.12 -4.50 2.11
CA ARG A 81 9.81 -4.39 1.46
C ARG A 81 9.75 -3.27 0.42
N VAL A 82 10.39 -2.12 0.69
CA VAL A 82 10.47 -1.02 -0.27
C VAL A 82 11.29 -1.43 -1.49
N GLN A 83 12.42 -2.12 -1.31
CA GLN A 83 13.22 -2.63 -2.42
C GLN A 83 12.46 -3.68 -3.24
N GLN A 84 11.77 -4.62 -2.59
CA GLN A 84 10.98 -5.65 -3.26
C GLN A 84 9.86 -5.04 -4.11
N ARG A 85 9.15 -4.02 -3.60
CA ARG A 85 8.12 -3.33 -4.38
C ARG A 85 8.70 -2.66 -5.62
N ARG A 86 9.85 -1.97 -5.49
CA ARG A 86 10.52 -1.35 -6.64
C ARG A 86 10.96 -2.39 -7.68
N LEU A 87 11.52 -3.52 -7.23
CA LEU A 87 11.91 -4.61 -8.14
C LEU A 87 10.71 -5.23 -8.84
N GLN A 88 9.58 -5.39 -8.14
CA GLN A 88 8.32 -5.85 -8.75
C GLN A 88 7.78 -4.85 -9.78
N GLU A 89 7.81 -3.55 -9.48
CA GLU A 89 7.40 -2.50 -10.42
C GLU A 89 8.27 -2.52 -11.69
N VAL A 90 9.59 -2.70 -11.55
CA VAL A 90 10.51 -2.83 -12.71
C VAL A 90 10.27 -4.11 -13.49
N LEU A 91 9.93 -5.23 -12.82
CA LEU A 91 9.66 -6.50 -13.49
C LEU A 91 8.28 -6.51 -14.19
N ILE A 92 7.29 -5.81 -13.64
CA ILE A 92 5.93 -5.70 -14.19
C ILE A 92 5.86 -4.60 -15.25
N ALA A 93 6.72 -3.58 -15.20
CA ALA A 93 6.89 -2.65 -16.30
C ALA A 93 7.47 -3.44 -17.48
N PRO A 94 6.67 -3.77 -18.51
CA PRO A 94 7.17 -4.56 -19.60
C PRO A 94 8.23 -3.71 -20.30
N ASN A 95 9.42 -4.28 -20.52
CA ASN A 95 10.21 -3.84 -21.67
C ASN A 95 9.25 -3.89 -22.84
N SER A 96 9.04 -2.71 -23.42
CA SER A 96 7.80 -2.29 -24.07
C SER A 96 6.91 -3.43 -24.58
N ALA A 97 5.62 -3.40 -24.26
CA ALA A 97 4.64 -4.30 -24.89
C ALA A 97 4.72 -4.27 -26.44
N ALA A 98 5.38 -3.25 -27.03
CA ALA A 98 5.75 -3.19 -28.44
C ALA A 98 6.94 -4.11 -28.84
N GLU A 99 7.99 -4.21 -28.03
CA GLU A 99 9.13 -5.11 -28.26
C GLU A 99 8.74 -6.59 -28.07
N GLU A 100 7.91 -6.91 -27.08
CA GLU A 100 7.39 -8.28 -26.89
C GLU A 100 6.46 -8.69 -28.05
N ARG A 101 5.54 -7.81 -28.48
CA ARG A 101 4.66 -8.06 -29.63
C ARG A 101 5.39 -8.12 -30.97
N ALA A 102 6.48 -7.35 -31.11
CA ALA A 102 7.35 -7.41 -32.28
C ALA A 102 8.20 -8.69 -32.33
N ALA A 103 8.62 -9.20 -31.16
CA ALA A 103 9.31 -10.47 -31.05
C ALA A 103 8.38 -11.66 -31.31
N GLU A 104 7.13 -11.63 -30.83
CA GLU A 104 6.09 -12.60 -31.19
C GLU A 104 5.84 -12.61 -32.71
N LEU A 105 5.63 -11.43 -33.31
CA LEU A 105 5.43 -11.30 -34.78
C LEU A 105 6.62 -11.84 -35.59
N ALA A 106 7.85 -11.76 -35.05
CA ALA A 106 9.05 -12.27 -35.70
C ALA A 106 9.27 -13.79 -35.49
N GLN A 107 8.63 -14.38 -34.48
CA GLN A 107 8.79 -15.79 -34.10
C GLN A 107 7.78 -16.75 -34.75
N ASP A 108 6.79 -16.25 -35.48
CA ASP A 108 5.82 -17.05 -36.22
C ASP A 108 6.19 -17.21 -37.71
N PRO A 109 7.09 -18.14 -38.11
CA PRO A 109 7.29 -18.47 -39.52
C PRO A 109 6.13 -19.29 -40.10
N ILE A 110 5.19 -19.78 -39.27
CA ILE A 110 4.06 -20.61 -39.71
C ILE A 110 2.89 -19.75 -40.21
N ASP A 111 2.54 -18.65 -39.53
CA ASP A 111 1.38 -17.81 -39.93
C ASP A 111 1.64 -16.92 -41.14
N ALA A 112 2.88 -16.45 -41.35
CA ALA A 112 3.26 -15.76 -42.58
C ALA A 112 3.12 -16.64 -43.84
N MET A 113 3.15 -17.97 -43.66
CA MET A 113 3.00 -18.96 -44.74
C MET A 113 1.54 -19.43 -44.92
N VAL A 114 0.65 -19.15 -43.95
CA VAL A 114 -0.78 -19.54 -43.98
C VAL A 114 -1.70 -18.40 -44.45
N THR A 115 -1.21 -17.17 -44.63
CA THR A 115 -1.97 -16.08 -45.29
C THR A 115 -2.21 -16.28 -46.80
N SER A 116 -1.92 -17.46 -47.34
CA SER A 116 -2.67 -17.97 -48.49
C SER A 116 -3.99 -18.59 -48.00
N ASP A 117 -4.87 -17.78 -47.42
CA ASP A 117 -6.25 -18.22 -47.19
C ASP A 117 -6.88 -18.46 -48.57
N ALA A 118 -7.12 -19.72 -48.87
CA ALA A 118 -7.59 -20.21 -50.16
C ALA A 118 -9.07 -19.87 -50.44
N LEU A 119 -9.67 -18.92 -49.70
CA LEU A 119 -11.07 -18.51 -49.85
C LEU A 119 -11.34 -17.00 -49.91
N GLU A 120 -10.33 -16.14 -50.14
CA GLU A 120 -10.60 -14.71 -50.38
C GLU A 120 -10.18 -14.24 -51.79
N LYS A 121 -10.85 -14.79 -52.80
CA LYS A 121 -11.20 -14.03 -54.01
C LYS A 121 -12.70 -14.14 -54.19
N VAL A 122 -13.43 -13.18 -53.62
CA VAL A 122 -14.79 -12.91 -54.07
C VAL A 122 -14.66 -12.29 -55.47
N GLU A 123 -14.78 -13.13 -56.49
CA GLU A 123 -14.94 -12.64 -57.86
C GLU A 123 -16.29 -11.94 -57.95
N VAL A 124 -16.26 -10.62 -58.14
CA VAL A 124 -17.46 -9.85 -58.48
C VAL A 124 -17.79 -10.19 -59.93
N SER A 125 -18.82 -11.02 -60.13
CA SER A 125 -19.34 -11.32 -61.47
C SER A 125 -20.15 -10.11 -61.97
N GLY A 126 -19.45 -9.13 -62.54
CA GLY A 126 -20.05 -7.95 -63.18
C GLY A 126 -19.04 -6.81 -63.29
N ASP A 127 -18.98 -6.18 -64.46
CA ASP A 127 -18.19 -4.96 -64.71
C ASP A 127 -18.76 -3.73 -63.99
N GLY A 128 -19.92 -3.86 -63.35
CA GLY A 128 -20.57 -2.80 -62.59
C GLY A 128 -21.07 -1.65 -63.47
N SER A 129 -21.22 -1.88 -64.78
CA SER A 129 -21.78 -0.90 -65.70
C SER A 129 -23.31 -0.93 -65.65
N ASP A 130 -23.94 0.24 -65.61
CA ASP A 130 -25.40 0.38 -65.61
C ASP A 130 -26.07 -0.21 -66.87
N GLU A 131 -25.29 -0.49 -67.92
CA GLU A 131 -25.73 -1.11 -69.17
C GLU A 131 -25.94 -2.63 -69.05
N ALA A 132 -25.28 -3.29 -68.09
CA ALA A 132 -25.42 -4.72 -67.80
C ALA A 132 -26.60 -5.03 -66.86
N ALA A 133 -27.16 -4.01 -66.20
CA ALA A 133 -28.41 -4.14 -65.46
C ALA A 133 -29.57 -4.20 -66.47
N GLY A 134 -30.00 -5.43 -66.79
CA GLY A 134 -31.20 -5.68 -67.59
C GLY A 134 -32.40 -4.87 -67.13
N GLU A 135 -33.36 -4.74 -68.03
CA GLU A 135 -34.51 -3.81 -68.08
C GLU A 135 -35.53 -3.89 -66.92
N TYR A 136 -35.10 -3.86 -65.66
CA TYR A 136 -35.97 -3.93 -64.47
C TYR A 136 -36.16 -2.57 -63.78
N LEU A 137 -35.48 -1.52 -64.26
CA LEU A 137 -35.63 -0.14 -63.80
C LEU A 137 -36.35 0.72 -64.86
N ASN A 138 -37.46 0.20 -65.39
CA ASN A 138 -38.44 1.05 -66.07
C ASN A 138 -39.61 1.35 -65.13
N LYS A 139 -39.92 2.65 -65.08
CA LYS A 139 -40.84 3.36 -64.21
C LYS A 139 -42.21 2.69 -64.10
N GLY A 140 -42.75 2.76 -62.88
CA GLY A 140 -44.01 2.15 -62.54
C GLY A 140 -45.27 2.88 -63.00
N GLU A 141 -46.38 2.19 -62.70
CA GLU A 141 -47.75 2.60 -62.41
C GLU A 141 -48.42 1.41 -61.71
#